data_AF-A0A9E1NSE1-F1
#
_entry.id   AF-A0A9E1NSE1-F1
#
_cell.length_a   1.000
_cell.length_b   1.000
_cell.length_c   1.000
_cell.angle_alpha   90.00
_cell.angle_beta   90.00
_cell.angle_gamma   90.00
#
_symmetry.space_group_name_H-M   'P 1'
#
loop_
_entity.id
_entity.type
_entity.pdbx_description
1 polymer ?
#
loop_
_entity_poly.entity_id
_entity_poly.type
_entity_poly.pdbx_seq_one_letter_code
_entity_poly.pdbx_strand_id
1 'polypeptide(L)'
;MGFTCGLVGLPNAGKSTLFGALTRTKAQSGNYAFTTIEPNSGIVPVLDLRLETISQYIKAEKVVPTTMEFVDIAGLIKGASKGEGLGNKFLGHIREVDAIAHVVRCFEDSNVPHVSDIIDPIDDIDTINTELMIADMETLTRRKTKIEKLAKSGNKEALMHIRVIEKAIESMNNNSPARAITDFSEEEQTFLNSLTLLSSKPVLYICNVMDPSDTENTLVQKVKEIALM
;
A
#
# COMPACT_ATOMS: atom_id res chain seq x y z
N MET A 1 18.91 -2.71 4.85
CA MET A 1 17.69 -2.02 4.39
C MET A 1 16.53 -2.59 5.18
N GLY A 2 15.75 -1.75 5.85
CA GLY A 2 14.55 -2.17 6.55
C GLY A 2 13.39 -2.34 5.56
N PHE A 3 12.36 -3.08 5.94
CA PHE A 3 11.11 -3.15 5.22
C PHE A 3 10.18 -2.05 5.72
N THR A 4 9.64 -1.23 4.82
CA THR A 4 8.78 -0.09 5.16
C THR A 4 7.37 -0.31 4.63
N CYS A 5 6.37 -0.24 5.52
CA CYS A 5 4.96 -0.45 5.21
C CYS A 5 4.16 0.85 5.37
N GLY A 6 3.48 1.28 4.32
CA GLY A 6 2.62 2.46 4.35
C GLY A 6 1.21 2.13 4.79
N LEU A 7 0.75 2.73 5.89
CA LEU A 7 -0.66 2.67 6.29
C LEU A 7 -1.47 3.65 5.44
N VAL A 8 -2.44 3.13 4.71
CA VAL A 8 -3.39 3.92 3.91
C VAL A 8 -4.82 3.58 4.32
N GLY A 9 -5.74 4.49 4.02
CA GLY A 9 -7.16 4.30 4.30
C GLY A 9 -7.88 5.63 4.17
N LEU A 10 -9.19 5.57 3.99
CA LEU A 10 -10.01 6.76 3.95
C LEU A 10 -10.04 7.47 5.33
N PRO A 11 -10.41 8.77 5.37
CA PRO A 11 -10.64 9.46 6.63
C PRO A 11 -11.57 8.65 7.55
N ASN A 12 -11.21 8.59 8.84
CA ASN A 12 -11.95 7.88 9.89
C ASN A 12 -12.02 6.35 9.76
N ALA A 13 -11.24 5.72 8.88
CA ALA A 13 -11.15 4.25 8.82
C ALA A 13 -10.45 3.62 10.05
N GLY A 14 -9.81 4.42 10.92
CA GLY A 14 -9.10 3.95 12.12
C GLY A 14 -7.57 3.91 12.01
N LYS A 15 -7.02 4.41 10.90
CA LYS A 15 -5.58 4.43 10.60
C LYS A 15 -4.71 4.98 11.73
N SER A 16 -5.02 6.17 12.25
CA SER A 16 -4.22 6.80 13.31
C SER A 16 -4.33 6.08 14.65
N THR A 17 -5.47 5.43 14.94
CA THR A 17 -5.63 4.56 16.11
C THR A 17 -4.74 3.33 16.00
N LEU A 18 -4.73 2.68 14.83
CA LEU A 18 -3.87 1.53 14.56
C LEU A 18 -2.38 1.90 14.62
N PHE A 19 -1.98 2.99 13.98
CA PHE A 19 -0.60 3.49 14.03
C PHE A 19 -0.17 3.81 15.46
N GLY A 20 -1.04 4.47 16.23
CA GLY A 20 -0.81 4.73 17.65
C GLY A 20 -0.65 3.44 18.46
N ALA A 21 -1.44 2.41 18.19
CA ALA A 21 -1.31 1.11 18.86
C ALA A 21 0.04 0.43 18.51
N LEU A 22 0.41 0.39 17.24
CA LEU A 22 1.66 -0.22 16.75
C LEU A 22 2.90 0.47 17.33
N THR A 23 2.89 1.80 17.39
CA THR A 23 4.03 2.60 17.87
C THR A 23 4.13 2.65 19.40
N ARG A 24 3.02 2.52 20.12
CA ARG A 24 3.01 2.42 21.60
C ARG A 24 3.64 1.11 22.10
N THR A 25 3.70 0.07 21.28
CA THR A 25 4.18 -1.26 21.68
C THR A 25 5.63 -1.33 22.14
N LYS A 26 6.44 -0.27 22.02
CA LYS A 26 7.72 -0.08 22.75
C LYS A 26 8.27 1.33 22.51
N ALA A 27 7.86 2.29 23.33
CA ALA A 27 8.73 3.41 23.67
C ALA A 27 9.94 2.86 24.46
N GLN A 28 10.89 2.23 23.77
CA GLN A 28 12.23 1.96 24.28
C GLN A 28 13.24 2.60 23.34
N SER A 29 13.62 3.82 23.74
CA SER A 29 14.93 4.46 23.57
C SER A 29 15.69 4.16 22.28
N GLY A 30 15.60 5.09 21.34
CA GLY A 30 16.60 5.37 20.32
C GLY A 30 16.44 6.81 19.87
N ASN A 31 17.46 7.65 20.08
CA ASN A 31 17.46 9.04 19.64
C ASN A 31 17.44 9.10 18.11
N TYR A 32 16.26 9.17 17.51
CA TYR A 32 16.10 9.57 16.10
C TYR A 32 15.26 10.84 16.08
N ALA A 33 15.89 11.92 16.50
CA ALA A 33 15.32 13.26 16.57
C ALA A 33 15.73 14.07 15.35
N PHE A 34 15.23 13.73 14.17
CA PHE A 34 15.09 14.61 13.00
C PHE A 34 13.98 13.95 12.19
N THR A 35 12.81 14.56 12.00
CA THR A 35 12.62 15.47 10.87
C THR A 35 11.33 16.29 10.99
N THR A 36 11.46 17.55 10.61
CA THR A 36 10.40 18.51 10.34
C THR A 36 9.63 18.14 9.06
N ILE A 37 8.29 18.07 9.12
CA ILE A 37 7.34 18.02 7.97
C ILE A 37 7.22 16.64 7.26
N GLU A 38 7.59 15.53 7.91
CA GLU A 38 7.50 14.17 7.35
C GLU A 38 6.27 13.39 7.86
N PRO A 39 5.74 12.40 7.10
CA PRO A 39 4.67 11.52 7.58
C PRO A 39 5.09 10.85 8.89
N ASN A 40 4.15 10.59 9.79
CA ASN A 40 4.51 9.95 11.06
C ASN A 40 5.08 8.56 10.76
N SER A 41 6.36 8.33 11.03
CA SER A 41 6.99 7.02 10.90
C SER A 41 7.24 6.41 12.28
N GLY A 42 7.26 5.08 12.34
CA GLY A 42 7.46 4.33 13.56
C GLY A 42 8.11 2.99 13.32
N ILE A 43 9.19 2.70 14.04
CA ILE A 43 9.88 1.42 13.98
C ILE A 43 9.26 0.46 15.00
N VAL A 44 8.79 -0.69 14.53
CA VAL A 44 8.09 -1.70 15.33
C VAL A 44 8.89 -3.01 15.30
N PRO A 45 9.22 -3.61 16.45
CA PRO A 45 9.87 -4.92 16.49
C PRO A 45 8.90 -6.01 16.02
N VAL A 46 9.39 -6.92 15.18
CA VAL A 46 8.61 -8.09 14.76
C VAL A 46 8.55 -9.08 15.93
N LEU A 47 7.33 -9.43 16.32
CA LEU A 47 7.09 -10.43 17.36
C LEU A 47 7.34 -11.82 16.78
N ASP A 48 8.39 -12.48 17.27
CA ASP A 48 8.80 -13.80 16.80
C ASP A 48 9.00 -14.76 17.99
N LEU A 49 8.04 -15.67 18.17
CA LEU A 49 8.04 -16.68 19.24
C LEU A 49 9.27 -17.62 19.19
N ARG A 50 9.95 -17.69 18.04
CA ARG A 50 11.20 -18.48 17.91
C ARG A 50 12.33 -17.84 18.71
N LEU A 51 12.39 -16.51 18.80
CA LEU A 51 13.38 -15.82 19.63
C LEU A 51 13.20 -16.14 21.11
N GLU A 52 11.95 -16.20 21.57
CA GLU A 52 11.62 -16.62 22.93
C GLU A 52 12.04 -18.07 23.18
N THR A 53 11.72 -18.96 22.24
CA THR A 53 12.09 -20.38 22.31
C THR A 53 13.61 -20.56 22.38
N ILE A 54 14.37 -19.91 21.49
CA ILE A 54 15.84 -19.97 21.49
C ILE A 54 16.40 -19.45 22.81
N SER A 55 15.85 -18.36 23.35
CA SER A 55 16.30 -17.75 24.60
C SER A 55 16.11 -18.65 25.82
N GLN A 56 15.20 -19.64 25.76
CA GLN A 56 15.03 -20.65 26.82
C GLN A 56 16.18 -21.66 26.83
N TYR A 57 16.74 -22.01 25.67
CA TYR A 57 17.85 -22.97 25.55
C TYR A 57 19.23 -22.31 25.60
N ILE A 58 19.33 -21.11 25.04
CA ILE A 58 20.57 -20.33 24.95
C ILE A 58 20.35 -19.01 25.69
N LYS A 59 20.93 -18.90 26.89
CA LYS A 59 20.88 -17.65 27.66
C LYS A 59 21.73 -16.59 26.97
N ALA A 60 21.07 -15.67 26.27
CA ALA A 60 21.69 -14.46 25.74
C ALA A 60 21.55 -13.30 26.74
N GLU A 61 22.52 -12.38 26.77
CA GLU A 61 22.45 -11.15 27.57
C GLU A 61 21.33 -10.21 27.07
N LYS A 62 21.07 -10.23 25.75
CA LYS A 62 20.04 -9.42 25.10
C LYS A 62 19.45 -10.15 23.90
N VAL A 63 18.12 -10.10 23.79
CA VAL A 63 17.38 -10.54 22.59
C VAL A 63 17.14 -9.32 21.71
N VAL A 64 17.60 -9.36 20.47
CA VAL A 64 17.42 -8.28 19.49
C VAL A 64 16.48 -8.76 18.38
N PRO A 65 15.21 -8.32 18.37
CA PRO A 65 14.30 -8.67 17.30
C PRO A 65 14.65 -7.93 16.01
N THR A 66 14.25 -8.49 14.87
CA THR A 66 14.19 -7.71 13.63
C THR A 66 13.10 -6.65 13.74
N THR A 67 13.21 -5.59 12.94
CA THR A 67 12.31 -4.44 13.00
C THR A 67 11.70 -4.15 11.64
N MET A 68 10.50 -3.59 11.65
CA MET A 68 9.79 -3.11 10.48
C MET A 68 9.41 -1.64 10.69
N GLU A 69 9.45 -0.83 9.65
CA GLU A 69 9.02 0.56 9.71
C GLU A 69 7.59 0.68 9.20
N PHE A 70 6.74 1.39 9.94
CA PHE A 70 5.42 1.80 9.50
C PHE A 70 5.40 3.29 9.25
N VAL A 71 4.78 3.71 8.16
CA VAL A 71 4.58 5.10 7.79
C VAL A 71 3.08 5.39 7.76
N ASP A 72 2.61 6.31 8.59
CA ASP A 72 1.23 6.80 8.54
C ASP A 72 1.07 7.78 7.38
N ILE A 73 0.53 7.29 6.27
CA ILE A 73 0.30 8.11 5.09
C ILE A 73 -1.02 8.85 5.30
N ALA A 74 -0.97 10.19 5.26
CA ALA A 74 -2.13 11.05 5.51
C ALA A 74 -3.35 10.62 4.67
N GLY A 75 -4.56 10.76 5.24
CA GLY A 75 -5.78 10.26 4.62
C GLY A 75 -6.02 10.84 3.22
N LEU A 76 -6.29 9.95 2.27
CA LEU A 76 -6.62 10.31 0.90
C LEU A 76 -8.00 10.97 0.84
N ILE A 77 -8.10 12.13 0.20
CA ILE A 77 -9.38 12.72 -0.21
C ILE A 77 -9.51 12.46 -1.72
N LYS A 78 -10.71 12.12 -2.19
CA LYS A 78 -11.01 11.94 -3.63
C LYS A 78 -10.44 13.10 -4.45
N GLY A 79 -9.78 12.81 -5.57
CA GLY A 79 -9.18 13.83 -6.44
C GLY A 79 -7.69 14.10 -6.20
N ALA A 80 -6.98 13.21 -5.52
CA ALA A 80 -5.54 13.36 -5.25
C ALA A 80 -4.68 13.46 -6.51
N SER A 81 -5.06 12.76 -7.58
CA SER A 81 -4.44 12.84 -8.90
C SER A 81 -4.67 14.17 -9.62
N LYS A 82 -5.70 14.95 -9.25
CA LYS A 82 -6.12 16.18 -9.98
C LYS A 82 -5.38 17.46 -9.58
N GLY A 83 -4.30 17.37 -8.78
CA GLY A 83 -3.29 18.44 -8.73
C GLY A 83 -3.46 19.53 -7.66
N GLU A 84 -4.31 19.37 -6.65
CA GLU A 84 -4.39 20.32 -5.51
C GLU A 84 -3.18 20.25 -4.53
N GLY A 85 -2.08 19.60 -4.95
CA GLY A 85 -0.82 19.54 -4.20
C GLY A 85 -0.78 18.55 -3.02
N LEU A 86 -1.91 18.32 -2.33
CA LEU A 86 -2.00 17.34 -1.24
C LEU A 86 -1.93 15.90 -1.74
N GLY A 87 -2.62 15.59 -2.84
CA GLY A 87 -2.63 14.25 -3.42
C GLY A 87 -1.29 13.80 -4.01
N ASN A 88 -0.53 14.72 -4.61
CA ASN A 88 0.82 14.41 -5.10
C ASN A 88 1.79 14.08 -3.96
N LYS A 89 1.64 14.71 -2.78
CA LYS A 89 2.42 14.36 -1.59
C LYS A 89 2.06 12.97 -1.08
N PHE A 90 0.76 12.64 -1.02
CA PHE A 90 0.29 11.30 -0.67
C PHE A 90 0.90 10.23 -1.59
N LEU A 91 0.79 10.41 -2.90
CA LEU A 91 1.35 9.47 -3.88
C LEU A 91 2.87 9.39 -3.77
N GLY A 92 3.55 10.52 -3.47
CA GLY A 92 4.98 10.56 -3.18
C GLY A 92 5.38 9.65 -2.03
N HIS A 93 4.68 9.72 -0.89
CA HIS A 93 4.95 8.84 0.25
C HIS A 93 4.67 7.36 -0.05
N ILE A 94 3.65 7.05 -0.84
CA ILE A 94 3.43 5.64 -1.26
C ILE A 94 4.58 5.15 -2.14
N ARG A 95 5.21 6.00 -2.96
CA ARG A 95 6.39 5.58 -3.75
C ARG A 95 7.54 5.10 -2.86
N GLU A 96 7.68 5.70 -1.68
CA GLU A 96 8.79 5.47 -0.74
C GLU A 96 8.64 4.19 0.11
N VAL A 97 7.43 3.61 0.21
CA VAL A 97 7.21 2.37 0.99
C VAL A 97 7.31 1.11 0.13
N ASP A 98 7.63 -0.03 0.73
CA ASP A 98 7.75 -1.31 0.03
C ASP A 98 6.39 -1.99 -0.17
N ALA A 99 5.47 -1.84 0.79
CA ALA A 99 4.14 -2.42 0.78
C ALA A 99 3.10 -1.47 1.38
N ILE A 100 1.83 -1.77 1.10
CA ILE A 100 0.69 -0.99 1.56
C ILE A 100 -0.12 -1.83 2.56
N ALA A 101 -0.36 -1.29 3.74
CA ALA A 101 -1.34 -1.81 4.69
C ALA A 101 -2.59 -0.91 4.63
N HIS A 102 -3.62 -1.41 3.95
CA HIS A 102 -4.84 -0.67 3.70
C HIS A 102 -5.86 -0.92 4.81
N VAL A 103 -6.06 0.07 5.67
CA VAL A 103 -7.08 0.07 6.73
C VAL A 103 -8.45 0.37 6.12
N VAL A 104 -9.34 -0.61 6.16
CA VAL A 104 -10.69 -0.56 5.59
C VAL A 104 -11.70 -0.56 6.74
N ARG A 105 -12.69 0.34 6.68
CA ARG A 105 -13.75 0.41 7.69
C ARG A 105 -14.75 -0.72 7.47
N CYS A 106 -14.85 -1.63 8.44
CA CYS A 106 -15.79 -2.76 8.44
C CYS A 106 -16.72 -2.71 9.66
N PHE A 107 -17.15 -1.50 10.04
CA PHE A 107 -18.13 -1.28 11.11
C PHE A 107 -18.99 -0.03 10.84
N GLU A 108 -20.21 -0.06 11.36
CA GLU A 108 -21.12 1.08 11.39
C GLU A 108 -21.09 1.75 12.78
N ASP A 109 -21.02 3.08 12.82
CA ASP A 109 -21.13 3.87 14.05
C ASP A 109 -21.65 5.27 13.69
N SER A 110 -22.79 5.66 14.26
CA SER A 110 -23.42 6.95 14.03
C SER A 110 -22.61 8.14 14.56
N ASN A 111 -21.64 7.90 15.45
CA ASN A 111 -20.76 8.92 15.99
C ASN A 111 -19.48 9.12 15.15
N VAL A 112 -19.21 8.23 14.20
CA VAL A 112 -18.00 8.27 13.37
C VAL A 112 -18.37 8.63 11.93
N PRO A 113 -18.16 9.87 11.48
CA PRO A 113 -18.56 10.31 10.16
C PRO A 113 -17.78 9.55 9.07
N HIS A 114 -18.46 9.25 7.97
CA HIS A 114 -17.88 8.64 6.79
C HIS A 114 -17.91 9.62 5.61
N VAL A 115 -17.07 9.40 4.61
CA VAL A 115 -17.03 10.27 3.40
C VAL A 115 -18.23 10.09 2.48
N SER A 116 -18.99 9.01 2.70
CA SER A 116 -20.23 8.64 2.01
C SER A 116 -21.29 8.34 3.07
N ASP A 117 -22.56 8.57 2.74
CA ASP A 117 -23.71 8.24 3.61
C ASP A 117 -23.85 6.72 3.83
N ILE A 118 -23.35 5.93 2.89
CA ILE A 118 -23.32 4.47 2.96
C ILE A 118 -21.86 4.02 3.16
N ILE A 119 -21.64 3.14 4.13
CA ILE A 119 -20.35 2.50 4.35
C ILE A 119 -20.28 1.27 3.45
N ASP A 120 -19.45 1.33 2.41
CA ASP A 120 -19.15 0.17 1.57
C ASP A 120 -17.62 -0.01 1.45
N PRO A 121 -17.05 -1.08 2.03
CA PRO A 121 -15.61 -1.31 1.95
C PRO A 121 -15.10 -1.52 0.52
N ILE A 122 -15.96 -1.94 -0.41
CA ILE A 122 -15.60 -2.09 -1.82
C ILE A 122 -15.30 -0.72 -2.43
N ASP A 123 -16.24 0.22 -2.27
CA ASP A 123 -16.10 1.59 -2.78
C ASP A 123 -14.89 2.31 -2.14
N ASP A 124 -14.63 2.04 -0.85
CA ASP A 124 -13.48 2.59 -0.14
C ASP A 124 -12.16 2.09 -0.72
N ILE A 125 -12.08 0.77 -0.97
CA ILE A 125 -10.92 0.13 -1.59
C ILE A 125 -10.70 0.67 -3.00
N ASP A 126 -11.77 0.74 -3.80
CA ASP A 126 -11.75 1.19 -5.19
C ASP A 126 -11.37 2.66 -5.29
N THR A 127 -11.80 3.50 -4.34
CA THR A 127 -11.40 4.91 -4.30
C THR A 127 -9.88 5.05 -4.24
N ILE A 128 -9.21 4.31 -3.35
CA ILE A 128 -7.76 4.35 -3.24
C ILE A 128 -7.08 3.71 -4.46
N ASN A 129 -7.52 2.51 -4.87
CA ASN A 129 -6.95 1.83 -6.04
C ASN A 129 -7.03 2.69 -7.30
N THR A 130 -8.16 3.35 -7.52
CA THR A 130 -8.38 4.25 -8.67
C THR A 130 -7.36 5.38 -8.70
N GLU A 131 -7.10 6.05 -7.57
CA GLU A 131 -6.11 7.13 -7.52
C GLU A 131 -4.68 6.63 -7.76
N LEU A 132 -4.33 5.43 -7.28
CA LEU A 132 -3.03 4.81 -7.57
C LEU A 132 -2.91 4.48 -9.07
N MET A 133 -3.94 3.90 -9.66
CA MET A 133 -3.97 3.53 -11.08
C MET A 133 -3.93 4.76 -12.00
N ILE A 134 -4.63 5.86 -11.66
CA ILE A 134 -4.56 7.10 -12.43
C ILE A 134 -3.12 7.64 -12.47
N ALA A 135 -2.45 7.68 -11.32
CA ALA A 135 -1.06 8.14 -11.23
C ALA A 135 -0.09 7.22 -12.00
N ASP A 136 -0.36 5.92 -12.02
CA ASP A 136 0.42 4.96 -12.80
C ASP A 136 0.16 5.09 -14.30
N MET A 137 -1.09 5.28 -14.74
CA MET A 137 -1.42 5.51 -16.15
C MET A 137 -0.71 6.74 -16.73
N GLU A 138 -0.61 7.83 -15.97
CA GLU A 138 0.16 9.01 -16.38
C GLU A 138 1.66 8.68 -16.54
N THR A 139 2.20 7.88 -15.62
CA THR A 139 3.60 7.44 -15.65
C THR A 139 3.88 6.53 -16.84
N LEU A 140 3.00 5.55 -17.08
CA LEU A 140 3.04 4.61 -18.18
C LEU A 140 2.92 5.32 -19.52
N THR A 141 1.98 6.25 -19.67
CA THR A 141 1.79 7.03 -20.90
C THR A 141 3.05 7.82 -21.26
N ARG A 142 3.64 8.53 -20.28
CA ARG A 142 4.90 9.27 -20.46
C ARG A 142 6.06 8.34 -20.83
N ARG A 143 6.12 7.14 -20.25
CA ARG A 143 7.17 6.15 -20.54
C ARG A 143 6.99 5.56 -21.95
N LYS A 144 5.76 5.26 -22.35
CA LYS A 144 5.38 4.76 -23.68
C LYS A 144 5.90 5.69 -24.77
N THR A 145 5.56 6.98 -24.71
CA THR A 145 5.96 7.98 -25.73
C THR A 145 7.49 8.07 -25.93
N LYS A 146 8.28 7.85 -24.87
CA LYS A 146 9.75 7.85 -24.96
C LYS A 146 10.29 6.60 -25.67
N ILE A 147 9.67 5.44 -25.45
CA ILE A 147 10.11 4.15 -26.00
C ILE A 147 9.58 3.93 -27.42
N GLU A 148 8.44 4.52 -27.78
CA GLU A 148 7.79 4.36 -29.08
C GLU A 148 8.71 4.61 -30.29
N LYS A 149 9.60 5.62 -30.20
CA LYS A 149 10.54 5.91 -31.29
C LYS A 149 11.53 4.76 -31.53
N LEU A 150 12.01 4.13 -30.46
CA LEU A 150 12.92 2.98 -30.52
C LEU A 150 12.18 1.70 -30.92
N ALA A 151 10.93 1.53 -30.49
CA ALA A 151 10.10 0.39 -30.90
C ALA A 151 9.84 0.41 -32.42
N LYS A 152 9.57 1.60 -32.98
CA LYS A 152 9.36 1.78 -34.44
C LYS A 152 10.57 1.44 -35.30
N SER A 153 11.79 1.45 -34.75
CA SER A 153 12.98 1.01 -35.49
C SER A 153 13.20 -0.51 -35.48
N GLY A 154 12.29 -1.27 -34.87
CA GLY A 154 12.34 -2.74 -34.82
C GLY A 154 13.18 -3.29 -33.67
N ASN A 155 13.55 -2.47 -32.68
CA ASN A 155 14.24 -2.94 -31.49
C ASN A 155 13.32 -3.88 -30.68
N LYS A 156 13.74 -5.14 -30.51
CA LYS A 156 12.94 -6.20 -29.85
C LYS A 156 12.63 -5.90 -28.39
N GLU A 157 13.60 -5.35 -27.65
CA GLU A 157 13.43 -4.97 -26.24
C GLU A 157 12.42 -3.82 -26.10
N ALA A 158 12.54 -2.79 -26.94
CA ALA A 158 11.61 -1.67 -26.96
C ALA A 158 10.18 -2.12 -27.32
N LEU A 159 10.02 -3.09 -28.23
CA LEU A 159 8.72 -3.68 -28.55
C LEU A 159 8.12 -4.45 -27.36
N MET A 160 8.93 -5.24 -26.65
CA MET A 160 8.50 -5.92 -25.42
C MET A 160 8.05 -4.91 -24.35
N HIS A 161 8.85 -3.85 -24.13
CA HIS A 161 8.50 -2.80 -23.17
C HIS A 161 7.17 -2.11 -23.51
N ILE A 162 6.92 -1.80 -24.78
CA ILE A 162 5.65 -1.21 -25.21
C ILE A 162 4.48 -2.17 -24.93
N ARG A 163 4.61 -3.45 -25.24
CA ARG A 163 3.58 -4.46 -24.97
C ARG A 163 3.26 -4.57 -23.48
N VAL A 164 4.26 -4.59 -22.61
CA VAL A 164 4.05 -4.62 -21.14
C VAL A 164 3.32 -3.37 -20.67
N ILE A 165 3.74 -2.19 -21.15
CA ILE A 165 3.09 -0.92 -20.81
C ILE A 165 1.64 -0.88 -21.27
N GLU A 166 1.36 -1.32 -22.50
CA GLU A 166 0.01 -1.34 -23.06
C GLU A 166 -0.91 -2.26 -22.27
N LYS A 167 -0.43 -3.45 -21.92
CA LYS A 167 -1.18 -4.40 -21.09
C LYS A 167 -1.45 -3.86 -19.69
N ALA A 168 -0.47 -3.18 -19.08
CA ALA A 168 -0.67 -2.55 -17.78
C ALA A 168 -1.72 -1.42 -17.84
N ILE A 169 -1.70 -0.60 -18.91
CA ILE A 169 -2.72 0.44 -19.14
C ILE A 169 -4.10 -0.20 -19.35
N GLU A 170 -4.20 -1.27 -20.14
CA GLU A 170 -5.45 -1.98 -20.39
C GLU A 170 -6.03 -2.57 -19.10
N SER A 171 -5.21 -3.19 -18.26
CA SER A 171 -5.61 -3.68 -16.93
C SER A 171 -6.22 -2.55 -16.09
N MET A 172 -5.56 -1.40 -16.01
CA MET A 172 -6.03 -0.25 -15.23
C MET A 172 -7.33 0.34 -15.77
N ASN A 173 -7.52 0.38 -17.08
CA ASN A 173 -8.79 0.80 -17.70
C ASN A 173 -9.95 -0.13 -17.36
N ASN A 174 -9.66 -1.40 -17.06
CA ASN A 174 -10.62 -2.39 -16.59
C ASN A 174 -10.74 -2.42 -15.05
N ASN A 175 -10.32 -1.35 -14.36
CA ASN A 175 -10.29 -1.23 -12.90
C ASN A 175 -9.44 -2.32 -12.19
N SER A 176 -8.45 -2.88 -12.87
CA SER A 176 -7.57 -3.90 -12.33
C SER A 176 -6.14 -3.38 -12.11
N PRO A 177 -5.61 -3.37 -10.88
CA PRO A 177 -4.30 -2.81 -10.56
C PRO A 177 -3.16 -3.64 -11.18
N ALA A 178 -1.99 -3.03 -11.36
CA ALA A 178 -0.85 -3.72 -12.00
C ALA A 178 -0.43 -5.02 -11.27
N ARG A 179 -0.62 -5.11 -9.95
CA ARG A 179 -0.34 -6.32 -9.16
C ARG A 179 -1.20 -7.53 -9.52
N ALA A 180 -2.37 -7.33 -10.14
CA ALA A 180 -3.28 -8.40 -10.53
C ALA A 180 -2.90 -9.05 -11.87
N ILE A 181 -1.91 -8.50 -12.59
CA ILE A 181 -1.45 -9.05 -13.87
C ILE A 181 -0.47 -10.20 -13.59
N THR A 182 -0.91 -11.44 -13.74
CA THR A 182 -0.10 -12.63 -13.42
C THR A 182 0.50 -13.33 -14.65
N ASP A 183 0.13 -12.91 -15.85
CA ASP A 183 0.44 -13.57 -17.12
C ASP A 183 1.57 -12.85 -17.87
N PHE A 184 2.64 -12.52 -17.15
CA PHE A 184 3.89 -12.02 -17.69
C PHE A 184 4.99 -13.10 -17.64
N SER A 185 5.86 -13.09 -18.65
CA SER A 185 7.15 -13.79 -18.59
C SER A 185 8.08 -13.14 -17.55
N GLU A 186 9.15 -13.85 -17.14
CA GLU A 186 10.13 -13.31 -16.18
C GLU A 186 10.76 -11.99 -16.64
N GLU A 187 11.06 -11.87 -17.94
CA GLU A 187 11.60 -10.64 -18.53
C GLU A 187 10.60 -9.49 -18.48
N GLU A 188 9.34 -9.75 -18.84
CA GLU A 188 8.25 -8.77 -18.79
C GLU A 188 7.97 -8.32 -17.35
N GLN A 189 7.98 -9.25 -16.39
CA GLN A 189 7.79 -8.95 -14.97
C GLN A 189 8.95 -8.12 -14.41
N THR A 190 10.18 -8.44 -14.80
CA THR A 190 11.38 -7.66 -14.43
C THR A 190 11.25 -6.21 -14.92
N PHE A 191 10.78 -6.03 -16.16
CA PHE A 191 10.52 -4.70 -16.69
C PHE A 191 9.38 -3.99 -15.96
N LEU A 192 8.26 -4.66 -15.67
CA LEU A 192 7.14 -4.08 -14.91
C LEU A 192 7.61 -3.58 -13.53
N ASN A 193 8.40 -4.39 -12.82
CA ASN A 193 8.95 -4.03 -11.51
C ASN A 193 9.87 -2.80 -11.61
N SER A 194 10.62 -2.66 -12.71
CA SER A 194 11.48 -1.48 -12.95
C SER A 194 10.71 -0.17 -13.12
N LEU A 195 9.40 -0.24 -13.42
CA LEU A 195 8.54 0.94 -13.58
C LEU A 195 8.11 1.52 -12.23
N THR A 196 8.32 0.81 -11.11
CA THR A 196 8.01 1.28 -9.75
C THR A 196 6.57 1.81 -9.62
N LEU A 197 5.62 1.07 -10.21
CA LEU A 197 4.21 1.43 -10.20
C LEU A 197 3.66 1.37 -8.77
N LEU A 198 2.72 2.25 -8.45
CA LEU A 198 2.06 2.29 -7.15
C LEU A 198 1.13 1.09 -6.97
N SER A 199 0.35 0.80 -7.99
CA SER A 199 -0.62 -0.29 -8.03
C SER A 199 0.01 -1.69 -8.13
N SER A 200 1.33 -1.79 -8.36
CA SER A 200 2.07 -3.06 -8.32
C SER A 200 2.57 -3.42 -6.92
N LYS A 201 2.50 -2.51 -5.94
CA LYS A 201 2.95 -2.80 -4.57
C LYS A 201 2.07 -3.87 -3.92
N PRO A 202 2.63 -4.78 -3.10
CA PRO A 202 1.85 -5.69 -2.28
C PRO A 202 0.90 -4.92 -1.35
N VAL A 203 -0.33 -5.41 -1.20
CA VAL A 203 -1.35 -4.81 -0.35
C VAL A 203 -1.86 -5.82 0.66
N LEU A 204 -1.86 -5.43 1.95
CA LEU A 204 -2.55 -6.12 3.03
C LEU A 204 -3.78 -5.31 3.41
N TYR A 205 -4.97 -5.90 3.28
CA TYR A 205 -6.19 -5.27 3.78
C TYR A 205 -6.37 -5.54 5.28
N ILE A 206 -6.53 -4.49 6.05
CA ILE A 206 -6.78 -4.51 7.50
C ILE A 206 -8.24 -4.11 7.71
N CYS A 207 -9.09 -5.11 7.92
CA CYS A 207 -10.50 -4.89 8.21
C CYS A 207 -10.64 -4.39 9.66
N ASN A 208 -10.92 -3.10 9.83
CA ASN A 208 -11.17 -2.53 11.15
C ASN A 208 -12.63 -2.78 11.53
N VAL A 209 -12.87 -3.45 12.65
CA VAL A 209 -14.21 -3.85 13.15
C VAL A 209 -14.46 -3.26 14.54
N MET A 210 -15.72 -3.10 14.93
CA MET A 210 -16.08 -2.54 16.24
C MET A 210 -15.80 -3.55 17.37
N ASP A 211 -16.24 -4.79 17.21
CA ASP A 211 -15.98 -5.89 18.13
C ASP A 211 -14.90 -6.81 17.53
N PRO A 212 -13.79 -7.08 18.22
CA PRO A 212 -12.75 -8.00 17.75
C PRO A 212 -13.23 -9.42 17.43
N SER A 213 -14.39 -9.84 17.95
CA SER A 213 -15.01 -11.12 17.63
C SER A 213 -15.78 -11.13 16.31
N ASP A 214 -16.07 -9.96 15.73
CA ASP A 214 -16.90 -9.81 14.53
C ASP A 214 -16.09 -9.96 13.22
N THR A 215 -15.23 -10.99 13.17
CA THR A 215 -14.28 -11.20 12.05
C THR A 215 -14.93 -11.74 10.77
N GLU A 216 -16.22 -12.06 10.81
CA GLU A 216 -16.95 -12.69 9.71
C GLU A 216 -18.16 -11.85 9.25
N ASN A 217 -18.27 -10.59 9.67
CA ASN A 217 -19.39 -9.74 9.27
C ASN A 217 -19.43 -9.48 7.75
N THR A 218 -20.59 -9.03 7.27
CA THR A 218 -20.85 -8.81 5.85
C THR A 218 -19.82 -7.89 5.19
N LEU A 219 -19.34 -6.86 5.90
CA LEU A 219 -18.34 -5.92 5.38
C LEU A 219 -16.96 -6.59 5.27
N VAL A 220 -16.58 -7.42 6.25
CA VAL A 220 -15.34 -8.21 6.22
C VAL A 220 -15.36 -9.24 5.08
N GLN A 221 -16.50 -9.91 4.85
CA GLN A 221 -16.62 -10.87 3.73
C GLN A 221 -16.39 -10.19 2.38
N LYS A 222 -16.98 -9.01 2.15
CA LYS A 222 -16.74 -8.21 0.94
C LYS A 222 -15.25 -7.94 0.72
N VAL A 223 -14.52 -7.59 1.77
CA VAL A 223 -13.06 -7.35 1.67
C VAL A 223 -12.29 -8.64 1.37
N LYS A 224 -12.68 -9.77 1.99
CA LYS A 224 -12.06 -11.08 1.73
C LYS A 224 -12.22 -11.50 0.27
N GLU A 225 -13.38 -11.28 -0.33
CA GLU A 225 -13.62 -11.57 -1.76
C GLU A 225 -12.66 -10.78 -2.65
N ILE A 226 -12.47 -9.49 -2.39
CA ILE A 226 -11.51 -8.65 -3.13
C ILE A 226 -10.08 -9.11 -2.91
N ALA A 227 -9.71 -9.52 -1.69
CA ALA A 227 -8.35 -9.95 -1.36
C ALA A 227 -7.93 -11.26 -2.05
N LEU A 228 -8.89 -12.05 -2.54
CA LEU A 228 -8.66 -13.32 -3.24
C LEU A 228 -8.62 -13.17 -4.77
N MET A 229 -8.96 -11.99 -5.31
CA MET A 229 -8.88 -11.65 -6.73
C MET A 229 -7.50 -11.14 -7.10
#